data_AF-X1I943-F1
#
_entry.id   AF-X1I943-F1
#
_cell.length_a   1.000
_cell.length_b   1.000
_cell.length_c   1.000
_cell.angle_alpha   90.00
_cell.angle_beta   90.00
_cell.angle_gamma   90.00
#
_symmetry.space_group_name_H-M   'P 1'
#
loop_
_entity.id
_entity.type
_entity.pdbx_description
1 polymer ?
#
loop_
_entity_poly.entity_id
_entity_poly.type
_entity_poly.pdbx_seq_one_letter_code
_entity_poly.pdbx_strand_id
1 'polypeptide(L)'
;IILKELDKMAKIILQIYKTIDDYCNNLYPSFKYEEERQIYPIILTMENWFLFGDKRSDILDKMIIKEFSNINLPIDYLKKMPYSICSVEDFEGMMQVMQTTYIKKFMDRKVFDKEKIEWLFRPFMSNEFAEESRKIKFLFEDEAKIAFAIPNS
;
A
#
# COMPACT_ATOMS: atom_id res chain seq x y z
N ILE A 1 -14.17 0.90 18.45
CA ILE A 1 -13.06 0.03 17.99
C ILE A 1 -12.56 0.52 16.63
N ILE A 2 -13.40 0.54 15.59
CA ILE A 2 -13.04 0.98 14.24
C ILE A 2 -12.35 2.36 14.17
N LEU A 3 -12.91 3.40 14.80
CA LEU A 3 -12.29 4.74 14.78
C LEU A 3 -10.88 4.79 15.40
N LYS A 4 -10.59 3.93 16.40
CA LYS A 4 -9.26 3.84 16.99
C LYS A 4 -8.27 3.17 16.04
N GLU A 5 -8.71 2.19 15.27
CA GLU A 5 -7.88 1.55 14.25
C GLU A 5 -7.63 2.50 13.06
N LEU A 6 -8.64 3.28 12.65
CA LEU A 6 -8.45 4.35 11.64
C LEU A 6 -7.49 5.44 12.12
N ASP A 7 -7.54 5.83 13.39
CA ASP A 7 -6.59 6.77 13.99
C ASP A 7 -5.15 6.24 13.96
N LYS A 8 -4.95 4.96 14.30
CA LYS A 8 -3.64 4.30 14.18
C LYS A 8 -3.16 4.28 12.73
N MET A 9 -4.04 3.93 11.79
CA MET A 9 -3.72 3.90 10.36
C MET A 9 -3.31 5.29 9.86
N ALA A 10 -4.05 6.34 10.21
CA ALA A 10 -3.72 7.72 9.85
C ALA A 10 -2.33 8.13 10.40
N LYS A 11 -1.99 7.74 11.62
CA LYS A 11 -0.67 8.00 12.23
C LYS A 11 0.47 7.26 11.50
N ILE A 12 0.25 6.02 11.09
CA ILE A 12 1.22 5.25 10.30
C ILE A 12 1.46 5.94 8.95
N ILE A 13 0.38 6.32 8.26
CA ILE A 13 0.44 7.03 6.98
C ILE A 13 1.20 8.34 7.15
N LEU A 14 0.86 9.13 8.18
CA LEU A 14 1.54 10.39 8.48
C LEU A 14 3.04 10.20 8.67
N GLN A 15 3.45 9.15 9.39
CA GLN A 15 4.86 8.87 9.62
C GLN A 15 5.60 8.58 8.31
N ILE A 16 4.99 7.86 7.37
CA ILE A 16 5.59 7.60 6.06
C ILE A 16 5.76 8.90 5.26
N TYR A 17 4.76 9.79 5.30
CA TYR A 17 4.88 11.06 4.59
C TYR A 17 5.86 12.05 5.22
N LYS A 18 6.11 11.96 6.54
CA LYS A 18 7.26 12.66 7.16
C LYS A 18 8.59 12.17 6.60
N THR A 19 8.77 10.86 6.45
CA THR A 19 9.96 10.30 5.79
C THR A 19 10.11 10.79 4.35
N ILE A 20 9.01 10.92 3.61
CA ILE A 20 9.04 11.47 2.25
C ILE A 20 9.40 12.96 2.27
N ASP A 21 8.89 13.72 3.24
CA ASP A 21 9.24 15.12 3.40
C ASP A 21 10.72 15.30 3.76
N ASP A 22 11.25 14.49 4.68
CA ASP A 22 12.68 14.44 5.02
C ASP A 22 13.52 14.14 3.77
N TYR A 23 13.06 13.22 2.92
CA TYR A 23 13.71 12.93 1.63
C TYR A 23 13.68 14.13 0.68
N CYS A 24 12.53 14.77 0.49
CA CYS A 24 12.38 15.97 -0.34
C CYS A 24 13.27 17.12 0.13
N ASN A 25 13.50 17.22 1.45
CA ASN A 25 14.36 18.23 2.06
C ASN A 25 15.85 17.81 2.13
N ASN A 26 16.26 16.75 1.42
CA ASN A 26 17.64 16.24 1.40
C ASN A 26 18.20 15.88 2.79
N LEU A 27 17.37 15.41 3.72
CA LEU A 27 17.81 15.07 5.07
C LEU A 27 18.46 13.68 5.17
N TYR A 28 18.43 12.87 4.10
CA TYR A 28 19.12 11.58 4.02
C TYR A 28 20.46 11.68 3.27
N PRO A 29 21.62 11.64 3.96
CA PRO A 29 22.92 11.90 3.33
C PRO A 29 23.31 10.89 2.24
N SER A 30 22.90 9.62 2.39
CA SER A 30 23.18 8.53 1.46
C SER A 30 22.11 8.36 0.38
N PHE A 31 21.01 9.12 0.44
CA PHE A 31 19.88 9.00 -0.47
C PHE A 31 19.35 10.39 -0.84
N LYS A 32 20.00 11.00 -1.83
CA LYS A 32 19.75 12.39 -2.24
C LYS A 32 18.40 12.52 -2.94
N TYR A 33 17.78 13.68 -2.76
CA TYR A 33 16.56 14.04 -3.46
C TYR A 33 16.80 14.12 -4.97
N GLU A 34 15.91 13.46 -5.70
CA GLU A 34 15.77 13.55 -7.15
C GLU A 34 14.30 13.87 -7.46
N GLU A 35 14.07 14.97 -8.17
CA GLU A 35 12.72 15.48 -8.48
C GLU A 35 11.88 14.49 -9.29
N GLU A 36 12.50 13.78 -10.22
CA GLU A 36 11.83 12.79 -11.08
C GLU A 36 11.63 11.42 -10.41
N ARG A 37 12.13 11.24 -9.17
CA ARG A 37 12.02 9.95 -8.47
C ARG A 37 10.61 9.76 -7.93
N GLN A 38 9.85 8.90 -8.60
CA GLN A 38 8.56 8.48 -8.12
C GLN A 38 8.68 7.57 -6.89
N ILE A 39 7.95 7.91 -5.83
CA ILE A 39 7.81 7.09 -4.62
C ILE A 39 6.40 6.50 -4.59
N TYR A 40 6.32 5.21 -4.26
CA TYR A 40 5.06 4.49 -4.09
C TYR A 40 4.95 3.99 -2.65
N PRO A 41 4.34 4.76 -1.74
CA PRO A 41 4.21 4.36 -0.34
C PRO A 41 3.28 3.14 -0.21
N ILE A 42 3.72 2.12 0.52
CA ILE A 42 2.94 0.91 0.80
C ILE A 42 2.89 0.70 2.32
N ILE A 43 1.68 0.68 2.88
CA ILE A 43 1.42 0.34 4.27
C ILE A 43 1.13 -1.16 4.31
N LEU A 44 2.04 -1.92 4.91
CA LEU A 44 1.90 -3.37 5.04
C LEU A 44 1.06 -3.73 6.27
N THR A 45 0.03 -4.55 6.09
CA THR A 45 -0.87 -5.03 7.14
C THR A 45 -0.88 -6.56 7.22
N MET A 46 -1.26 -7.12 8.37
CA MET A 46 -1.36 -8.58 8.53
C MET A 46 -2.56 -9.18 7.79
N GLU A 47 -3.64 -8.41 7.68
CA GLU A 47 -4.90 -8.83 7.05
C GLU A 47 -5.33 -7.82 6.00
N ASN A 48 -6.27 -8.23 5.13
CA ASN A 48 -6.86 -7.32 4.16
C ASN A 48 -7.68 -6.23 4.86
N TRP A 49 -7.26 -4.99 4.67
CA TRP A 49 -8.00 -3.84 5.15
C TRP A 49 -9.12 -3.50 4.17
N PHE A 50 -10.26 -4.13 4.40
CA PHE A 50 -11.49 -3.82 3.72
C PHE A 50 -12.02 -2.45 4.19
N LEU A 51 -11.51 -1.39 3.59
CA LEU A 51 -12.10 -0.05 3.68
C LEU A 51 -13.40 0.04 2.86
N PHE A 52 -14.19 -1.03 2.80
CA PHE A 52 -15.41 -1.08 2.02
C PHE A 52 -16.47 -0.11 2.58
N GLY A 53 -17.00 0.68 1.65
CA GLY A 53 -18.04 1.68 1.85
C GLY A 53 -17.47 3.10 1.94
N ASP A 54 -17.95 3.99 1.07
CA ASP A 54 -17.57 5.40 0.92
C ASP A 54 -17.29 6.11 2.25
N LYS A 55 -18.04 5.76 3.30
CA LYS A 55 -17.92 6.40 4.61
C LYS A 55 -16.59 6.13 5.32
N ARG A 56 -15.91 5.01 5.11
CA ARG A 56 -14.69 4.65 5.88
C ARG A 56 -13.43 5.20 5.26
N SER A 57 -13.29 5.12 3.93
CA SER A 57 -12.25 5.81 3.18
C SER A 57 -12.34 7.32 3.41
N ASP A 58 -13.55 7.89 3.30
CA ASP A 58 -13.77 9.32 3.56
C ASP A 58 -13.36 9.76 4.97
N ILE A 59 -13.62 8.94 6.00
CA ILE A 59 -13.23 9.26 7.38
C ILE A 59 -11.70 9.24 7.50
N LEU A 60 -11.05 8.21 6.96
CA LEU A 60 -9.60 8.09 6.99
C LEU A 60 -8.93 9.26 6.25
N ASP A 61 -9.41 9.59 5.06
CA ASP A 61 -8.90 10.71 4.26
C ASP A 61 -9.02 12.04 5.00
N LYS A 62 -10.18 12.30 5.62
CA LYS A 62 -10.38 13.50 6.46
C LYS A 62 -9.42 13.54 7.65
N MET A 63 -9.16 12.39 8.29
CA MET A 63 -8.19 12.30 9.38
C MET A 63 -6.78 12.60 8.88
N ILE A 64 -6.37 12.01 7.75
CA ILE A 64 -5.05 12.24 7.15
C ILE A 64 -4.87 13.70 6.75
N ILE A 65 -5.83 14.30 6.04
CA ILE A 65 -5.76 15.71 5.61
C ILE A 65 -5.65 16.65 6.83
N LYS A 66 -6.41 16.37 7.88
CA LYS A 66 -6.33 17.12 9.14
C LYS A 66 -4.94 17.01 9.76
N GLU A 67 -4.40 15.80 9.87
CA GLU A 67 -3.07 15.60 10.46
C GLU A 67 -1.96 16.26 9.62
N PHE A 68 -2.02 16.17 8.28
CA PHE A 68 -1.09 16.89 7.40
C PHE A 68 -1.12 18.39 7.66
N SER A 69 -2.31 18.97 7.78
CA SER A 69 -2.50 20.39 8.08
C SER A 69 -1.93 20.77 9.44
N ASN A 70 -2.10 19.92 10.46
CA ASN A 70 -1.59 20.18 11.82
C ASN A 70 -0.05 20.31 11.87
N ILE A 71 0.65 19.61 11.00
CA ILE A 71 2.12 19.59 10.97
C ILE A 71 2.73 20.27 9.73
N ASN A 72 1.91 21.01 8.98
CA ASN A 72 2.30 21.72 7.76
C ASN A 72 2.94 20.84 6.66
N LEU A 73 2.51 19.58 6.54
CA LEU A 73 2.93 18.74 5.40
C LEU A 73 2.21 19.17 4.11
N PRO A 74 2.91 19.20 2.96
CA PRO A 74 2.27 19.46 1.67
C PRO A 74 1.21 18.41 1.33
N ILE A 75 -0.06 18.82 1.27
CA ILE A 75 -1.20 17.96 0.86
C ILE A 75 -0.99 17.38 -0.55
N ASP A 76 -0.23 18.09 -1.39
CA ASP A 76 0.10 17.65 -2.75
C ASP A 76 0.92 16.34 -2.78
N TYR A 77 1.58 15.96 -1.69
CA TYR A 77 2.24 14.65 -1.58
C TYR A 77 1.24 13.49 -1.72
N LEU A 78 0.01 13.62 -1.21
CA LEU A 78 -1.02 12.59 -1.36
C LEU A 78 -1.41 12.36 -2.83
N LYS A 79 -1.25 13.39 -3.68
CA LYS A 79 -1.55 13.32 -5.12
C LYS A 79 -0.36 12.85 -5.92
N LYS A 80 0.85 13.35 -5.61
CA LYS A 80 2.08 13.02 -6.34
C LYS A 80 2.62 11.64 -5.98
N MET A 81 2.46 11.23 -4.74
CA MET A 81 2.97 9.97 -4.20
C MET A 81 1.85 9.28 -3.41
N PRO A 82 0.79 8.80 -4.08
CA PRO A 82 -0.36 8.24 -3.39
C PRO A 82 0.02 6.95 -2.68
N TYR A 83 -0.42 6.80 -1.43
CA TYR A 83 -0.17 5.60 -0.66
C TYR A 83 -1.12 4.46 -1.06
N SER A 84 -0.75 3.25 -0.69
CA SER A 84 -1.58 2.06 -0.81
C SER A 84 -1.49 1.22 0.46
N ILE A 85 -2.54 0.48 0.78
CA ILE A 85 -2.57 -0.46 1.91
C ILE A 85 -2.54 -1.87 1.33
N CYS A 86 -1.58 -2.68 1.75
CA CYS A 86 -1.34 -4.02 1.23
C CYS A 86 -1.29 -5.01 2.38
N SER A 87 -2.04 -6.11 2.30
CA SER A 87 -1.83 -7.23 3.23
C SER A 87 -0.52 -7.94 2.90
N VAL A 88 0.06 -8.63 3.89
CA VAL A 88 1.27 -9.44 3.70
C VAL A 88 1.06 -10.57 2.70
N GLU A 89 -0.15 -11.15 2.65
CA GLU A 89 -0.54 -12.16 1.65
C GLU A 89 -0.49 -11.59 0.23
N ASP A 90 -1.12 -10.43 0.02
CA ASP A 90 -1.12 -9.78 -1.29
C ASP A 90 0.26 -9.25 -1.68
N PHE A 91 1.08 -8.85 -0.69
CA PHE A 91 2.41 -8.29 -0.91
C PHE A 91 3.34 -9.30 -1.58
N GLU A 92 3.27 -10.58 -1.18
CA GLU A 92 4.06 -11.64 -1.78
C GLU A 92 3.76 -11.81 -3.27
N GLY A 93 2.48 -11.88 -3.63
CA GLY A 93 2.05 -11.96 -5.03
C GLY A 93 2.43 -10.71 -5.82
N MET A 94 2.26 -9.54 -5.20
CA MET A 94 2.61 -8.25 -5.80
C MET A 94 4.10 -8.16 -6.14
N MET A 95 5.00 -8.64 -5.27
CA MET A 95 6.44 -8.64 -5.55
C MET A 95 6.78 -9.50 -6.77
N GLN A 96 6.14 -10.66 -6.93
CA GLN A 96 6.37 -11.54 -8.08
C GLN A 96 5.91 -10.90 -9.40
N VAL A 97 4.76 -10.22 -9.39
CA VAL A 97 4.28 -9.49 -10.57
C VAL A 97 5.19 -8.29 -10.86
N MET A 98 5.60 -7.52 -9.86
CA MET A 98 6.52 -6.39 -10.04
C MET A 98 7.89 -6.83 -10.57
N GLN A 99 8.38 -8.01 -10.19
CA GLN A 99 9.64 -8.55 -10.70
C GLN A 99 9.61 -8.77 -12.22
N THR A 100 8.45 -9.12 -12.78
CA THR A 100 8.28 -9.36 -14.21
C THR A 100 7.85 -8.12 -15.00
N THR A 101 7.20 -7.16 -14.33
CA THR A 101 6.56 -5.99 -14.98
C THR A 101 7.23 -4.65 -14.69
N TYR A 102 8.16 -4.60 -13.73
CA TYR A 102 8.77 -3.41 -13.13
C TYR A 102 7.81 -2.60 -12.24
N ILE A 103 8.36 -2.07 -11.14
CA ILE A 103 7.61 -1.33 -10.10
C ILE A 103 6.79 -0.19 -10.70
N LYS A 104 7.39 0.62 -11.58
CA LYS A 104 6.72 1.79 -12.20
C LYS A 104 5.47 1.38 -12.98
N LYS A 105 5.59 0.38 -13.86
CA LYS A 105 4.46 -0.09 -14.68
C LYS A 105 3.34 -0.65 -13.82
N PHE A 106 3.68 -1.38 -12.76
CA PHE A 106 2.72 -1.95 -11.83
C PHE A 106 1.99 -0.88 -11.00
N MET A 107 2.77 -0.06 -10.29
CA MET A 107 2.21 0.90 -9.35
C MET A 107 1.49 2.04 -10.04
N ASP A 108 1.97 2.52 -11.19
CA ASP A 108 1.29 3.61 -11.91
C ASP A 108 -0.14 3.22 -12.31
N ARG A 109 -0.35 1.97 -12.74
CA ARG A 109 -1.69 1.44 -13.07
C ARG A 109 -2.60 1.32 -11.86
N LYS A 110 -2.03 1.22 -10.65
CA LYS A 110 -2.79 1.09 -9.40
C LYS A 110 -3.14 2.44 -8.81
N VAL A 111 -2.12 3.26 -8.51
CA VAL A 111 -2.27 4.37 -7.56
C VAL A 111 -2.70 5.69 -8.20
N PHE A 112 -2.58 5.82 -9.53
CA PHE A 112 -3.03 7.01 -10.25
C PHE A 112 -4.39 6.83 -10.96
N ASP A 113 -4.95 5.62 -10.90
CA ASP A 113 -6.29 5.34 -11.36
C ASP A 113 -7.27 5.48 -10.19
N LYS A 114 -8.27 6.35 -10.34
CA LYS A 114 -9.22 6.71 -9.28
C LYS A 114 -10.05 5.55 -8.77
N GLU A 115 -10.32 4.57 -9.63
CA GLU A 115 -11.10 3.40 -9.24
C GLU A 115 -10.17 2.35 -8.65
N LYS A 116 -9.05 2.09 -9.32
CA LYS A 116 -8.15 1.00 -8.94
C LYS A 116 -7.40 1.28 -7.65
N ILE A 117 -7.17 2.54 -7.26
CA ILE A 117 -6.47 2.88 -6.00
C ILE A 117 -7.13 2.25 -4.77
N GLU A 118 -8.46 2.09 -4.81
CA GLU A 118 -9.24 1.49 -3.71
C GLU A 118 -9.32 -0.05 -3.78
N TRP A 119 -8.95 -0.65 -4.92
CA TRP A 119 -9.01 -2.10 -5.07
C TRP A 119 -7.97 -2.77 -4.17
N LEU A 120 -8.31 -3.94 -3.66
CA LEU A 120 -7.32 -4.86 -3.08
C LEU A 120 -6.34 -5.29 -4.18
N PHE A 121 -5.12 -5.64 -3.79
CA PHE A 121 -4.07 -5.96 -4.74
C PHE A 121 -4.37 -7.26 -5.49
N ARG A 122 -4.93 -8.29 -4.84
CA ARG A 122 -5.28 -9.55 -5.52
C ARG A 122 -6.25 -9.41 -6.69
N PRO A 123 -7.44 -8.78 -6.56
CA PRO A 123 -8.33 -8.55 -7.70
C PRO A 123 -7.71 -7.60 -8.74
N PHE A 124 -6.96 -6.58 -8.32
CA PHE A 124 -6.22 -5.71 -9.23
C PHE A 124 -5.21 -6.49 -10.10
N MET A 125 -4.36 -7.31 -9.50
CA MET A 125 -3.39 -8.14 -10.21
C MET A 125 -4.07 -9.11 -11.17
N SER A 126 -5.16 -9.74 -10.73
CA SER A 126 -5.93 -10.69 -11.55
C SER A 126 -6.56 -10.04 -12.78
N ASN A 127 -6.88 -8.74 -12.71
CA ASN A 127 -7.48 -7.98 -13.81
C ASN A 127 -6.42 -7.36 -14.72
N GLU A 128 -5.49 -6.58 -14.15
CA GLU A 128 -4.55 -5.74 -14.92
C GLU A 128 -3.28 -6.47 -15.35
N PHE A 129 -2.98 -7.59 -14.69
CA PHE A 129 -1.77 -8.41 -14.87
C PHE A 129 -2.13 -9.90 -14.88
N ALA A 130 -3.21 -10.25 -15.59
CA ALA A 130 -3.79 -11.59 -15.55
C ALA A 130 -2.79 -12.71 -15.91
N GLU A 131 -1.89 -12.46 -16.86
CA GLU A 131 -0.90 -13.46 -17.29
C GLU A 131 0.20 -13.68 -16.24
N GLU A 132 0.68 -12.61 -15.62
CA GLU A 132 1.68 -12.63 -14.57
C GLU A 132 1.08 -13.18 -13.25
N SER A 133 -0.15 -12.77 -12.93
CA SER A 133 -0.89 -13.20 -11.74
C SER A 133 -1.10 -14.72 -11.71
N ARG A 134 -1.38 -15.35 -12.86
CA ARG A 134 -1.50 -16.81 -12.98
C ARG A 134 -0.20 -17.57 -12.69
N LYS A 135 0.95 -16.89 -12.72
CA LYS A 135 2.28 -17.50 -12.51
C LYS A 135 2.77 -17.34 -11.07
N ILE A 136 2.03 -16.62 -10.22
CA ILE A 136 2.36 -16.43 -8.80
C ILE A 136 2.44 -17.79 -8.11
N LYS A 137 3.48 -17.97 -7.30
CA LYS A 137 3.67 -19.15 -6.45
C LYS A 137 3.91 -18.68 -5.01
N PHE A 138 3.08 -19.11 -4.09
CA PHE A 138 3.27 -18.78 -2.67
C PHE A 138 4.36 -19.66 -2.07
N LEU A 139 5.33 -19.05 -1.40
CA LEU A 139 6.53 -19.69 -0.85
C LEU A 139 6.22 -20.65 0.29
N PHE A 140 5.13 -20.42 1.02
CA PHE A 140 4.77 -21.18 2.22
C PHE A 140 3.42 -21.90 2.11
N GLU A 141 2.94 -22.14 0.89
CA GLU A 141 1.61 -22.72 0.68
C GLU A 141 1.50 -24.12 1.30
N ASP A 142 2.58 -24.90 1.20
CA ASP A 142 2.62 -26.27 1.70
C ASP A 142 2.77 -26.31 3.23
N GLU A 143 3.60 -25.45 3.79
CA GLU A 143 3.76 -25.28 5.24
C GLU A 143 2.47 -24.79 5.90
N ALA A 144 1.75 -23.86 5.26
CA ALA A 144 0.45 -23.42 5.72
C ALA A 144 -0.56 -24.58 5.70
N LYS A 145 -0.62 -25.36 4.61
CA LYS A 145 -1.49 -26.54 4.53
C LYS A 145 -1.16 -27.56 5.63
N ILE A 146 0.12 -27.77 5.94
CA ILE A 146 0.55 -28.68 7.01
C ILE A 146 0.16 -28.13 8.40
N ALA A 147 0.42 -26.85 8.67
CA ALA A 147 0.17 -26.23 9.97
C ALA A 147 -1.33 -26.14 10.31
N PHE A 148 -2.18 -26.01 9.29
CA PHE A 148 -3.64 -25.92 9.44
C PHE A 148 -4.38 -27.23 9.09
N ALA A 149 -3.67 -28.29 8.75
CA ALA A 149 -4.26 -29.63 8.68
C ALA A 149 -4.62 -30.09 10.09
N ILE A 150 -5.91 -30.24 10.36
CA ILE A 150 -6.39 -30.85 11.61
C ILE A 150 -5.83 -32.29 11.64
N PRO A 151 -5.15 -32.71 12.73
CA PRO A 151 -4.76 -34.11 12.84
C PRO A 151 -6.05 -34.92 12.85
N ASN A 152 -6.21 -35.82 11.87
CA ASN A 152 -7.30 -36.79 11.90
C ASN A 152 -7.16 -37.60 13.21
N SER A 153 -8.09 -37.37 14.14
CA SER A 153 -8.25 -38.10 15.39
C SER A 153 -8.57 -39.56 15.16
#